data_AF-A0A2N2YL25-F1
#
_entry.id   AF-A0A2N2YL25-F1
#
_cell.length_a   1.000
_cell.length_b   1.000
_cell.length_c   1.000
_cell.angle_alpha   90.00
_cell.angle_beta   90.00
_cell.angle_gamma   90.00
#
_symmetry.space_group_name_H-M   'P 1'
#
loop_
_entity.id
_entity.type
_entity.pdbx_description
1 polymer ?
#
loop_
_entity_poly.entity_id
_entity_poly.type
_entity_poly.pdbx_seq_one_letter_code
_entity_poly.pdbx_strand_id
1 'polypeptide(L)'
;MGTKENQPKNDAVLTYDLVLSYSPDDETKAQDTLKIIQLTEEKLRVHCENKSDALSYTQLRNILQEVKQNEKNPVVIIPKLAYMEARQEKTKQKELVRFIRELLVKSIEEKKTSIFLEYMNTLVAYHKYYSTK
;
A
#
# COMPACT_ATOMS: atom_id res chain seq x y z
N MET A 1 -40.59 3.64 -12.39
CA MET A 1 -39.83 3.34 -11.16
C MET A 1 -38.63 2.51 -11.56
N GLY A 2 -37.46 3.14 -11.71
CA GLY A 2 -36.25 2.47 -12.16
C GLY A 2 -35.66 1.63 -11.04
N THR A 3 -35.51 0.33 -11.30
CA THR A 3 -34.78 -0.63 -10.48
C THR A 3 -33.34 -0.14 -10.32
N LYS A 4 -32.94 0.22 -9.11
CA LYS A 4 -31.52 0.36 -8.77
C LYS A 4 -30.94 -1.05 -8.77
N GLU A 5 -30.27 -1.41 -9.86
CA GLU A 5 -29.36 -2.53 -9.90
C GLU A 5 -28.37 -2.37 -8.75
N ASN A 6 -28.47 -3.27 -7.77
CA ASN A 6 -27.41 -3.48 -6.80
C ASN A 6 -26.21 -3.99 -7.60
N GLN A 7 -25.32 -3.07 -7.99
CA GLN A 7 -23.97 -3.44 -8.40
C GLN A 7 -23.38 -4.30 -7.28
N PRO A 8 -22.80 -5.48 -7.59
CA PRO A 8 -22.17 -6.31 -6.58
C PRO A 8 -21.07 -5.48 -5.92
N LYS A 9 -21.17 -5.29 -4.60
CA LYS A 9 -20.04 -4.81 -3.79
C LYS A 9 -18.89 -5.78 -4.06
N ASN A 10 -17.89 -5.30 -4.76
CA ASN A 10 -16.70 -6.07 -5.07
C ASN A 10 -15.92 -6.17 -3.74
N ASP A 11 -16.19 -7.20 -2.94
CA ASP A 11 -15.57 -7.48 -1.64
C ASP A 11 -14.09 -7.91 -1.76
N ALA A 12 -13.41 -7.44 -2.80
CA ALA A 12 -11.99 -7.68 -3.02
C ALA A 12 -11.19 -6.78 -2.06
N VAL A 13 -10.72 -7.36 -0.97
CA VAL A 13 -9.82 -6.68 -0.03
C VAL A 13 -8.38 -6.81 -0.52
N LEU A 14 -7.61 -5.72 -0.44
CA LEU A 14 -6.17 -5.74 -0.68
C LEU A 14 -5.45 -6.45 0.47
N THR A 15 -5.33 -7.77 0.36
CA THR A 15 -4.64 -8.60 1.36
C THR A 15 -3.13 -8.58 1.14
N TYR A 16 -2.37 -8.91 2.20
CA TYR A 16 -0.92 -9.00 2.10
C TYR A 16 -0.47 -10.08 1.10
N ASP A 17 -1.11 -11.24 1.12
CA ASP A 17 -0.72 -12.37 0.27
C ASP A 17 -0.98 -12.04 -1.21
N LEU A 18 -2.08 -11.31 -1.49
CA LEU A 18 -2.35 -10.78 -2.83
C LEU A 18 -1.28 -9.77 -3.25
N VAL A 19 -0.89 -8.83 -2.37
CA VAL A 19 0.18 -7.87 -2.72
C VAL A 19 1.53 -8.58 -2.93
N LEU A 20 1.82 -9.65 -2.18
CA LEU A 20 3.02 -10.45 -2.35
C LEU A 20 2.98 -11.37 -3.58
N SER A 21 1.88 -11.40 -4.34
CA SER A 21 1.83 -11.96 -5.69
C SER A 21 2.05 -10.92 -6.80
N TYR A 22 2.17 -9.63 -6.44
CA TYR A 22 2.43 -8.54 -7.40
C TYR A 22 3.66 -8.83 -8.25
N SER A 23 3.46 -8.86 -9.56
CA SER A 23 4.53 -9.11 -10.53
C SER A 23 4.13 -8.45 -11.85
N PRO A 24 4.55 -7.20 -12.09
CA PRO A 24 4.15 -6.45 -13.28
C PRO A 24 4.77 -6.99 -14.58
N ASP A 25 5.89 -7.71 -14.46
CA ASP A 25 6.64 -8.26 -15.60
C ASP A 25 6.31 -9.74 -15.89
N ASP A 26 5.43 -10.37 -15.10
CA ASP A 26 5.02 -11.77 -15.26
C ASP A 26 3.60 -11.84 -15.85
N GLU A 27 3.51 -12.14 -17.15
CA GLU A 27 2.24 -12.26 -17.87
C GLU A 27 1.31 -13.32 -17.25
N THR A 28 1.86 -14.37 -16.64
CA THR A 28 1.06 -15.43 -15.99
C THR A 28 0.31 -14.92 -14.76
N LYS A 29 0.76 -13.79 -14.19
CA LYS A 29 0.16 -13.12 -13.04
C LYS A 29 -0.54 -11.82 -13.40
N ALA A 30 -0.73 -11.53 -14.69
CA ALA A 30 -1.32 -10.28 -15.15
C ALA A 30 -2.68 -9.98 -14.50
N GLN A 31 -3.53 -10.99 -14.29
CA GLN A 31 -4.84 -10.81 -13.64
C GLN A 31 -4.72 -10.37 -12.18
N ASP A 32 -3.83 -11.00 -11.41
CA ASP A 32 -3.55 -10.62 -10.02
C ASP A 32 -2.96 -9.21 -9.96
N THR A 33 -1.98 -8.92 -10.82
CA THR A 33 -1.36 -7.60 -10.93
C THR A 33 -2.40 -6.52 -11.23
N LEU A 34 -3.30 -6.74 -12.20
CA LEU A 34 -4.37 -5.79 -12.51
C LEU A 34 -5.30 -5.57 -11.32
N LYS A 35 -5.67 -6.65 -10.61
CA LYS A 35 -6.51 -6.57 -9.42
C LYS A 35 -5.82 -5.78 -8.30
N ILE A 36 -4.54 -6.03 -8.06
CA ILE A 36 -3.75 -5.28 -7.07
C ILE A 36 -3.76 -3.79 -7.42
N ILE A 37 -3.49 -3.45 -8.68
CA ILE A 37 -3.49 -2.06 -9.16
C ILE A 37 -4.83 -1.38 -8.91
N GLN A 38 -5.95 -2.01 -9.30
CA GLN A 38 -7.30 -1.47 -9.12
C GLN A 38 -7.61 -1.22 -7.64
N LEU A 39 -7.24 -2.16 -6.77
CA LEU A 39 -7.46 -2.04 -5.33
C LEU A 39 -6.55 -1.00 -4.68
N THR A 40 -5.30 -0.88 -5.12
CA THR A 40 -4.37 0.17 -4.69
C THR A 40 -4.85 1.55 -5.10
N GLU A 41 -5.31 1.69 -6.35
CA GLU A 41 -5.90 2.92 -6.88
C GLU A 41 -7.07 3.37 -6.01
N GLU A 42 -8.05 2.49 -5.78
CA GLU A 42 -9.23 2.80 -4.96
C GLU A 42 -8.85 3.13 -3.52
N LYS A 43 -7.96 2.34 -2.90
CA LYS A 43 -7.48 2.59 -1.53
C LYS A 43 -6.84 3.98 -1.41
N LEU A 44 -6.03 4.39 -2.39
CA LEU A 44 -5.35 5.68 -2.35
C LEU A 44 -6.23 6.86 -2.75
N ARG A 45 -7.22 6.65 -3.63
CA ARG A 45 -8.28 7.62 -3.90
C ARG A 45 -8.99 7.98 -2.60
N VAL A 46 -9.53 6.99 -1.88
CA VAL A 46 -10.25 7.17 -0.61
C VAL A 46 -9.36 7.74 0.50
N HIS A 47 -8.10 7.34 0.54
CA HIS A 47 -7.13 7.86 1.50
C HIS A 47 -6.84 9.35 1.29
N CYS A 48 -6.75 9.79 0.03
CA CYS A 48 -6.41 11.17 -0.33
C CYS A 48 -7.61 12.12 -0.45
N GLU A 49 -8.85 11.61 -0.43
CA GLU A 49 -10.08 12.42 -0.50
C GLU A 49 -10.12 13.55 0.56
N ASN A 50 -9.63 13.29 1.77
CA ASN A 50 -9.45 14.32 2.79
C ASN A 50 -7.96 14.53 3.11
N LYS A 51 -7.36 15.55 2.51
CA LYS A 51 -5.91 15.83 2.62
C LYS A 51 -5.44 16.00 4.07
N SER A 52 -6.28 16.52 4.98
CA SER A 52 -5.91 16.69 6.40
C SER A 52 -5.78 15.36 7.16
N ASP A 53 -6.42 14.31 6.66
CA ASP A 53 -6.44 12.98 7.28
C ASP A 53 -5.57 11.97 6.52
N ALA A 54 -4.95 12.40 5.42
CA ALA A 54 -4.09 11.59 4.58
C ALA A 54 -2.64 11.62 5.07
N LEU A 55 -1.94 10.50 4.90
CA LEU A 55 -0.48 10.45 5.01
C LEU A 55 0.12 11.27 3.87
N SER A 56 1.17 12.04 4.13
CA SER A 56 1.80 12.86 3.08
C SER A 56 2.63 12.01 2.13
N TYR A 57 2.80 12.51 0.90
CA TYR A 57 3.67 11.89 -0.11
C TYR A 57 5.10 11.75 0.42
N THR A 58 5.62 12.78 1.09
CA THR A 58 6.96 12.78 1.68
C THR A 58 7.13 11.67 2.71
N GLN A 59 6.14 11.45 3.58
CA GLN A 59 6.18 10.35 4.55
C GLN A 59 6.25 8.99 3.86
N LEU A 60 5.42 8.74 2.84
CA LEU A 60 5.48 7.49 2.07
C LEU A 60 6.82 7.31 1.36
N ARG A 61 7.34 8.37 0.75
CA ARG A 61 8.63 8.33 0.05
C ARG A 61 9.78 8.05 1.01
N ASN A 62 9.74 8.60 2.22
CA ASN A 62 10.73 8.36 3.27
C ASN A 62 10.72 6.90 3.73
N ILE A 63 9.54 6.29 3.90
CA ILE A 63 9.43 4.85 4.23
C ILE A 63 10.10 4.01 3.14
N LEU A 64 9.74 4.24 1.88
CA LEU A 64 10.33 3.54 0.74
C LEU A 64 11.86 3.68 0.72
N GLN A 65 12.36 4.89 0.99
CA GLN A 65 13.79 5.17 0.98
C GLN A 65 14.53 4.46 2.12
N GLU A 66 13.97 4.47 3.32
CA GLU A 66 14.51 3.78 4.49
C GLU A 66 14.59 2.26 4.28
N VAL A 67 13.55 1.65 3.69
CA VAL A 67 13.58 0.21 3.37
C VAL A 67 14.62 -0.08 2.28
N LYS A 68 14.73 0.75 1.23
CA LYS A 68 15.77 0.59 0.19
C LYS A 68 17.19 0.68 0.77
N GLN A 69 17.44 1.64 1.67
CA GLN A 69 18.75 1.79 2.31
C GLN A 69 19.10 0.60 3.22
N ASN A 70 18.09 -0.10 3.74
CA ASN A 70 18.25 -1.23 4.64
C ASN A 70 17.80 -2.54 3.98
N GLU A 71 17.86 -2.64 2.65
CA GLU A 71 17.36 -3.81 1.90
C GLU A 71 18.00 -5.14 2.34
N LYS A 72 19.26 -5.11 2.78
CA LYS A 72 19.96 -6.29 3.31
C LYS A 72 19.46 -6.74 4.68
N ASN A 73 18.86 -5.83 5.46
CA ASN A 73 18.32 -6.12 6.78
C ASN A 73 17.12 -5.19 7.08
N PRO A 74 15.98 -5.38 6.40
CA PRO A 74 14.82 -4.49 6.51
C PRO A 74 14.11 -4.59 7.87
N VAL A 75 14.43 -5.59 8.69
CA VAL A 75 13.88 -5.79 10.04
C VAL A 75 14.12 -4.55 10.91
N VAL A 76 15.24 -3.85 10.72
CA VAL A 76 15.60 -2.63 11.48
C VAL A 76 14.62 -1.47 11.28
N ILE A 77 13.79 -1.52 10.23
CA ILE A 77 12.80 -0.50 9.90
C ILE A 77 11.47 -0.74 10.63
N ILE A 78 11.18 -1.97 11.06
CA ILE A 78 9.90 -2.33 11.71
C ILE A 78 9.61 -1.46 12.95
N PRO A 79 10.55 -1.22 13.89
CA PRO A 79 10.31 -0.34 15.03
C PRO A 79 10.04 1.10 14.62
N LYS A 80 10.70 1.61 13.57
CA LYS A 80 10.45 2.96 13.04
C LYS A 80 9.02 3.09 12.50
N LEU A 81 8.55 2.08 11.77
CA LEU A 81 7.18 2.06 11.25
C LEU A 81 6.14 1.93 12.37
N ALA A 82 6.41 1.10 13.39
CA ALA A 82 5.52 0.97 14.55
C ALA A 82 5.39 2.28 15.33
N TYR A 83 6.51 2.98 15.51
CA TYR A 83 6.52 4.30 16.12
C TYR A 83 5.76 5.33 15.29
N MET A 84 5.97 5.35 13.98
CA MET A 84 5.25 6.24 13.08
C MET A 84 3.75 5.94 13.06
N GLU A 85 3.33 4.66 13.09
CA GLU A 85 1.93 4.25 13.23
C GLU A 85 1.32 4.83 14.50
N ALA A 86 1.99 4.65 15.64
CA ALA A 86 1.52 5.11 16.94
C ALA A 86 1.38 6.63 17.03
N ARG A 87 2.17 7.38 16.25
CA ARG A 87 2.12 8.86 16.16
C ARG A 87 1.05 9.41 15.23
N GLN A 88 0.37 8.57 14.46
CA GLN A 88 -0.72 9.05 13.61
C GLN A 88 -1.97 9.25 14.45
N GLU A 89 -2.41 10.50 14.57
CA GLU A 89 -3.67 10.86 15.25
C GLU A 89 -4.90 10.49 14.41
N LYS A 90 -4.73 10.43 13.08
CA LYS A 90 -5.82 10.19 12.13
C LYS A 90 -5.91 8.72 11.78
N THR A 91 -7.13 8.17 11.84
CA THR A 91 -7.39 6.75 11.57
C THR A 91 -6.88 6.32 10.20
N LYS A 92 -7.13 7.09 9.13
CA LYS A 92 -6.68 6.77 7.77
C LYS A 92 -5.15 6.71 7.64
N GLN A 93 -4.44 7.69 8.21
CA GLN A 93 -2.97 7.68 8.30
C GLN A 93 -2.47 6.42 9.01
N LYS A 94 -3.04 6.13 10.18
CA LYS A 94 -2.66 4.98 11.01
C LYS A 94 -2.87 3.65 10.27
N GLU A 95 -4.02 3.49 9.62
CA GLU A 95 -4.35 2.29 8.84
C GLU A 95 -3.38 2.07 7.67
N LEU A 96 -3.02 3.12 6.93
CA LEU A 96 -2.07 2.99 5.83
C LEU A 96 -0.66 2.63 6.34
N VAL A 97 -0.20 3.25 7.43
CA VAL A 97 1.10 2.93 8.02
C VAL A 97 1.13 1.50 8.57
N ARG A 98 0.06 1.07 9.25
CA ARG A 98 -0.10 -0.31 9.73
C ARG A 98 0.00 -1.30 8.57
N PHE A 99 -0.76 -1.05 7.50
CA PHE A 99 -0.75 -1.90 6.31
C PHE A 99 0.66 -2.03 5.73
N ILE A 100 1.40 -0.93 5.59
CA ILE A 100 2.79 -0.95 5.08
C ILE A 100 3.71 -1.73 6.03
N ARG A 101 3.56 -1.52 7.35
CA ARG A 101 4.37 -2.22 8.38
C ARG A 101 4.14 -3.73 8.32
N GLU A 102 2.89 -4.17 8.31
CA GLU A 102 2.53 -5.59 8.29
C GLU A 102 2.91 -6.25 6.96
N LEU A 103 2.76 -5.53 5.84
CA LEU A 103 3.24 -6.00 4.54
C LEU A 103 4.76 -6.18 4.54
N LEU A 104 5.52 -5.26 5.15
CA LEU A 104 6.97 -5.41 5.27
C LEU A 104 7.34 -6.64 6.09
N VAL A 105 6.71 -6.86 7.25
CA VAL A 105 6.93 -8.05 8.09
C VAL A 105 6.72 -9.33 7.27
N LYS A 106 5.55 -9.48 6.62
CA LYS A 106 5.25 -10.65 5.79
C LYS A 106 6.22 -10.82 4.63
N SER A 107 6.61 -9.72 3.98
CA SER A 107 7.60 -9.78 2.89
C SER A 107 8.95 -10.29 3.36
N ILE A 108 9.35 -10.03 4.61
CA ILE A 108 10.61 -10.53 5.18
C ILE A 108 10.47 -12.02 5.47
N GLU A 109 9.38 -12.44 6.09
CA GLU A 109 9.08 -13.85 6.39
C GLU A 109 9.07 -14.71 5.11
N GLU A 110 8.47 -14.19 4.04
CA GLU A 110 8.38 -14.88 2.74
C GLU A 110 9.60 -14.66 1.83
N LYS A 111 10.61 -13.90 2.26
CA LYS A 111 11.78 -13.53 1.44
C LYS A 111 11.41 -12.81 0.13
N LYS A 112 10.38 -11.98 0.16
CA LYS A 112 9.81 -11.20 -0.95
C LYS A 112 9.96 -9.68 -0.78
N THR A 113 11.05 -9.23 -0.15
CA THR A 113 11.28 -7.78 0.07
C THR A 113 11.41 -6.99 -1.25
N SER A 114 11.89 -7.60 -2.33
CA SER A 114 11.90 -6.97 -3.66
C SER A 114 10.49 -6.64 -4.16
N ILE A 115 9.54 -7.58 -4.01
CA ILE A 115 8.13 -7.38 -4.37
C ILE A 115 7.51 -6.27 -3.51
N PHE A 116 7.83 -6.22 -2.22
CA PHE A 116 7.43 -5.10 -1.35
C PHE A 116 7.92 -3.76 -1.90
N LEU A 117 9.19 -3.66 -2.31
CA LEU A 117 9.78 -2.43 -2.83
C LEU A 117 9.13 -2.00 -4.15
N GLU A 118 8.88 -2.94 -5.06
CA GLU A 118 8.16 -2.69 -6.31
C GLU A 118 6.75 -2.19 -6.06
N TYR A 119 5.98 -2.89 -5.22
CA TYR A 119 4.64 -2.48 -4.85
C TYR A 119 4.61 -1.10 -4.17
N MET A 120 5.57 -0.81 -3.29
CA MET A 120 5.68 0.50 -2.64
C MET A 120 5.98 1.63 -3.64
N ASN A 121 6.71 1.36 -4.73
CA ASN A 121 6.87 2.36 -5.80
C ASN A 121 5.50 2.67 -6.45
N THR A 122 4.69 1.63 -6.74
CA THR A 122 3.33 1.79 -7.27
C THR A 122 2.43 2.55 -6.31
N LEU A 123 2.45 2.20 -5.02
CA LEU A 123 1.71 2.91 -3.97
C LEU A 123 2.09 4.39 -3.92
N VAL A 124 3.39 4.72 -3.95
CA VAL A 124 3.88 6.11 -3.96
C VAL A 124 3.43 6.87 -5.20
N ALA A 125 3.40 6.22 -6.36
CA ALA A 125 2.96 6.82 -7.62
C ALA A 125 1.47 7.20 -7.58
N TYR A 126 0.60 6.27 -7.18
CA TYR A 126 -0.83 6.54 -7.03
C TYR A 126 -1.11 7.58 -5.94
N HIS A 127 -0.37 7.56 -4.84
CA HIS A 127 -0.50 8.57 -3.79
C HIS A 127 -0.21 9.96 -4.33
N LYS A 128 0.89 10.13 -5.09
CA LYS A 128 1.23 11.40 -5.73
C LYS A 128 0.13 11.87 -6.68
N TYR A 129 -0.43 10.95 -7.46
CA TYR A 129 -1.51 11.25 -8.41
C TYR A 129 -2.76 11.79 -7.71
N TYR A 130 -3.21 11.18 -6.61
CA TYR A 130 -4.43 11.62 -5.92
C TYR A 130 -4.23 12.76 -4.94
N SER A 131 -3.03 12.93 -4.38
CA SER A 131 -2.73 14.06 -3.49
C SER A 131 -2.56 15.39 -4.23
N THR A 132 -2.26 15.35 -5.54
CA THR A 132 -2.11 16.54 -6.40
C THR A 132 -3.39 16.97 -7.10
N LYS A 133 -4.40 16.09 -7.18
CA LYS A 133 -5.77 16.47 -7.57
C LYS A 133 -6.47 17.24 -6.46
#